data_AF-A0A6P0ZUB0-F1
#
_entry.id   AF-A0A6P0ZUB0-F1
#
_cell.length_a   1.000
_cell.length_b   1.000
_cell.length_c   1.000
_cell.angle_alpha   90.00
_cell.angle_beta   90.00
_cell.angle_gamma   90.00
#
_symmetry.space_group_name_H-M   'P 1'
#
loop_
_entity.id
_entity.type
_entity.pdbx_description
1 polymer ?
#
loop_
_entity_poly.entity_id
_entity_poly.type
_entity_poly.pdbx_seq_one_letter_code
_entity_poly.pdbx_strand_id
1 'polypeptide(L)' 'MTYANRLHPWAIVRLLPKMQRIVVGRYRNRSDAEGHMQALKRLMPDAKFVIIFDLGDLIGEESRDERE' A
#
# COMPACT_ATOMS: atom_id res chain seq x y z
N MET A 1 0.15 -12.10 -4.12
CA MET A 1 1.08 -10.94 -4.25
C MET A 1 2.40 -11.41 -4.91
N THR A 2 3.10 -10.56 -5.68
CA THR A 2 4.40 -10.90 -6.30
C THR A 2 5.57 -10.64 -5.35
N TYR A 3 6.72 -11.30 -5.57
CA TYR A 3 7.96 -11.08 -4.80
C TYR A 3 8.40 -9.61 -4.81
N ALA A 4 8.20 -8.91 -5.93
CA ALA A 4 8.50 -7.49 -6.05
C ALA A 4 7.73 -6.62 -5.04
N ASN A 5 6.49 -6.98 -4.69
CA ASN A 5 5.72 -6.24 -3.69
C ASN A 5 6.33 -6.39 -2.29
N ARG A 6 6.92 -7.54 -1.97
CA ARG A 6 7.60 -7.77 -0.67
C ARG A 6 8.84 -6.90 -0.50
N LEU A 7 9.55 -6.62 -1.59
CA LEU A 7 10.72 -5.73 -1.59
C LEU A 7 10.34 -4.24 -1.47
N HIS A 8 9.08 -3.89 -1.69
CA HIS A 8 8.58 -2.52 -1.69
C HIS A 8 7.34 -2.39 -0.78
N PRO A 9 7.53 -2.57 0.55
CA PRO A 9 6.41 -2.71 1.47
C PRO A 9 5.67 -1.40 1.74
N TRP A 10 6.23 -0.26 1.37
CA TRP A 10 5.56 1.02 1.59
C TRP A 10 4.69 1.36 0.38
N ALA A 11 3.38 1.34 0.54
CA ALA A 11 2.44 1.64 -0.54
C ALA A 11 1.73 2.98 -0.32
N ILE A 12 1.67 3.81 -1.36
CA ILE A 12 0.77 4.95 -1.41
C ILE A 12 -0.57 4.46 -1.94
N VAL A 13 -1.64 4.71 -1.20
CA VAL A 13 -3.01 4.35 -1.57
C VAL A 13 -3.83 5.63 -1.72
N ARG A 14 -4.52 5.74 -2.86
CA ARG A 14 -5.55 6.75 -3.07
C ARG A 14 -6.88 6.22 -2.58
N LEU A 15 -7.55 7.00 -1.74
CA LEU A 15 -8.89 6.72 -1.26
C LEU A 15 -9.90 7.36 -2.22
N LEU A 16 -10.88 6.58 -2.63
CA LEU A 16 -11.96 6.96 -3.53
C LEU A 16 -13.30 6.93 -2.80
N PRO A 17 -14.35 7.54 -3.37
CA PRO A 17 -15.72 7.40 -2.86
C PRO A 17 -16.13 5.94 -2.70
N LYS A 18 -17.17 5.70 -1.90
CA LYS A 18 -17.69 4.35 -1.63
C LYS A 18 -16.65 3.39 -1.07
N MET A 19 -15.71 3.91 -0.28
CA MET A 19 -14.68 3.13 0.41
C MET A 19 -13.73 2.36 -0.54
N GLN A 20 -13.66 2.77 -1.81
CA GLN A 20 -12.76 2.17 -2.79
C GLN A 20 -11.32 2.65 -2.57
N ARG A 21 -10.36 1.81 -2.94
CA ARG A 21 -8.92 2.05 -2.72
C ARG A 21 -8.14 1.62 -3.95
N ILE A 22 -7.16 2.43 -4.35
CA ILE A 22 -6.23 2.09 -5.44
C ILE A 22 -4.80 2.31 -4.97
N VAL A 23 -3.93 1.32 -5.18
CA VAL A 23 -2.48 1.46 -4.97
C VAL A 23 -1.90 2.30 -6.09
N VAL A 24 -1.34 3.46 -5.75
CA VAL A 24 -0.72 4.40 -6.70
C VAL A 24 0.71 3.98 -7.00
N GLY A 25 1.43 3.51 -5.98
CA GLY A 25 2.82 3.09 -6.10
C GLY A 25 3.30 2.37 -4.84
N ARG A 26 4.35 1.57 -5.01
CA ARG A 26 5.05 0.87 -3.92
C ARG A 26 6.51 1.31 -3.89
N TYR A 27 7.06 1.42 -2.69
CA TYR A 27 8.37 1.98 -2.40
C TYR A 27 9.12 1.11 -1.40
N ARG A 28 10.45 1.11 -1.50
CA ARG A 28 11.32 0.33 -0.64
C ARG A 28 11.41 0.90 0.78
N ASN A 29 11.39 2.22 0.90
CA ASN A 29 11.42 2.93 2.17
C ASN A 29 10.26 3.94 2.28
N ARG A 30 9.97 4.36 3.51
CA ARG A 30 8.86 5.27 3.79
C ARG A 30 9.12 6.69 3.27
N SER A 31 10.37 7.16 3.35
CA SER A 31 10.74 8.53 2.96
C SER A 31 10.49 8.80 1.47
N ASP A 32 10.79 7.84 0.60
CA ASP A 32 10.49 7.94 -0.83
C ASP A 32 8.98 8.01 -1.09
N ALA A 33 8.20 7.21 -0.36
CA ALA A 33 6.74 7.25 -0.43
C ALA A 33 6.19 8.61 0.05
N GLU A 34 6.75 9.18 1.12
CA GLU A 34 6.35 10.50 1.63
C GLU A 34 6.68 11.62 0.65
N GLY A 35 7.89 11.61 0.06
CA GLY A 35 8.29 12.58 -0.96
C GLY A 35 7.35 12.55 -2.18
N HIS A 36 7.03 11.34 -2.67
CA HIS A 36 6.09 11.19 -3.78
C HIS A 36 4.67 11.61 -3.37
N MET A 37 4.19 11.24 -2.17
CA MET A 37 2.88 11.65 -1.68
C MET A 37 2.75 13.19 -1.61
N GLN A 38 3.79 13.91 -1.23
CA GLN A 38 3.77 15.38 -1.22
C GLN A 38 3.57 15.96 -2.63
N ALA A 39 4.21 15.38 -3.64
CA ALA A 39 3.99 15.78 -5.03
C ALA A 39 2.55 15.49 -5.48
N LEU A 40 1.99 14.32 -5.13
CA LEU A 40 0.60 13.97 -5.43
C LEU A 40 -0.41 14.91 -4.78
N LYS A 41 -0.17 15.32 -3.53
CA LYS A 41 -1.03 16.30 -2.83
C LYS A 41 -0.98 17.68 -3.50
N ARG A 42 0.15 18.09 -4.06
CA ARG A 42 0.26 19.36 -4.82
C ARG A 42 -0.48 19.28 -6.16
N LEU A 43 -0.41 18.13 -6.84
CA LEU A 43 -1.07 17.92 -8.12
C LEU A 43 -2.59 17.71 -7.98
N MET A 44 -3.02 17.07 -6.89
CA MET A 44 -4.41 16.68 -6.64
C MET A 44 -4.80 16.97 -5.18
N PRO A 45 -5.00 18.25 -4.82
CA PRO A 45 -5.25 18.66 -3.43
C PRO A 45 -6.53 18.05 -2.84
N ASP A 46 -7.55 17.80 -3.66
CA ASP A 46 -8.82 17.21 -3.21
C ASP A 46 -8.73 15.68 -3.03
N ALA A 47 -7.70 15.03 -3.58
CA ALA A 47 -7.53 13.59 -3.47
C ALA A 47 -6.93 13.21 -2.11
N LYS A 48 -7.50 12.17 -1.50
CA LYS A 48 -7.03 11.63 -0.22
C LYS A 48 -6.02 10.52 -0.49
N PHE A 49 -4.81 10.69 0.02
CA PHE A 49 -3.73 9.72 -0.05
C PHE A 49 -3.31 9.29 1.35
N VAL A 50 -3.01 8.00 1.50
CA VAL A 50 -2.44 7.42 2.73
C VAL A 50 -1.24 6.56 2.36
N ILE A 51 -0.27 6.48 3.28
CA ILE A 51 0.84 5.55 3.19
C ILE A 51 0.54 4.39 4.12
N ILE A 52 0.64 3.17 3.61
CA ILE A 52 0.50 1.95 4.39
C ILE A 52 1.78 1.13 4.30
N PHE A 53 2.07 0.38 5.35
CA PHE A 53 3.06 -0.67 5.32
C PHE A 53 2.33 -2.00 5.03
N ASP A 54 2.63 -2.57 3.88
CA ASP A 54 2.00 -3.78 3.35
C ASP A 54 3.08 -4.73 2.84
N LEU A 55 3.45 -5.70 3.69
CA LEU A 55 4.41 -6.75 3.34
C LEU A 55 3.79 -7.86 2.45
N GLY A 56 2.47 -7.81 2.20
CA GLY A 56 1.71 -8.86 1.54
C GLY A 56 1.64 -10.14 2.39
N ASP A 57 0.45 -10.48 2.87
CA ASP A 57 0.07 -11.74 3.55
C ASP A 57 1.20 -12.47 4.30
N LEU A 58 1.86 -11.79 5.25
CA LEU A 58 2.68 -12.47 6.27
C LEU A 58 1.90 -12.74 7.56
N ILE A 59 0.59 -12.46 7.58
CA ILE A 59 -0.29 -12.66 8.75
C ILE A 59 -1.43 -13.63 8.40
N GLY A 60 -1.20 -14.57 7.47
CA GLY A 60 -2.25 -15.42 6.91
C GLY A 60 -1.85 -16.87 6.60
N GLU A 61 -0.73 -17.38 7.11
CA GLU A 61 -0.39 -18.81 7.07
C GLU A 61 -0.48 -19.45 8.47
N GLU A 62 -1.54 -19.16 9.23
CA GLU A 62 -1.83 -19.86 10.49
C GLU A 62 -3.28 -20.35 10.60
N SER A 63 -3.99 -20.50 9.48
CA SER A 63 -5.39 -20.96 9.53
C SER A 63 -5.79 -21.78 8.31
N ARG A 64 -5.23 -22.98 8.19
CA ARG A 64 -5.92 -24.20 7.71
C ARG A 64 -4.90 -25.34 7.63
N ASP A 65 -4.62 -25.90 8.79
CA ASP A 65 -4.32 -27.33 8.88
C ASP A 65 -5.31 -27.94 9.88
N GLU A 66 -6.59 -27.91 9.48
CA GLU A 66 -7.63 -28.78 10.01
C GLU A 66 -8.20 -29.52 8.80
N ARG A 67 -7.55 -30.62 8.43
CA ARG A 67 -8.12 -31.84 7.81
C ARG A 67 -6.98 -32.74 7.34
N GLU A 68 -6.66 -33.75 8.13
CA GLU A 68 -7.03 -35.16 7.90
C GLU A 68 -6.73 -36.02 9.14
#